data_AF-A0A0W8F426-F1
#
_entry.id   AF-A0A0W8F426-F1
#
_cell.length_a   1.000
_cell.length_b   1.000
_cell.length_c   1.000
_cell.angle_alpha   90.00
_cell.angle_beta   90.00
_cell.angle_gamma   90.00
#
_symmetry.space_group_name_H-M   'P 1'
#
loop_
_entity.id
_entity.type
_entity.pdbx_description
1 polymer ?
#
loop_
_entity_poly.entity_id
_entity_poly.type
_entity_poly.pdbx_seq_one_letter_code
_entity_poly.pdbx_strand_id
1 'polypeptide(L)'
;MIKDIGIHMKGGVITERDTEYCTIRTRIPAGVISCGQLRGIADIAERYGAESVHLTTRQTIEIPHMDPGNLDAIARDLAGNATPVGSERDEIVNVIACPGTERCIFANIDSIALAQAIDARLFGKEMPVKIRISVSACPNACTSPTLNEIGIIGQIRPIRVPGLCTGCGTCVEFCKEDAISIKRGNSVLDHARCVECGTCVRSCPYHLLKSSGEHYLIMVGGRRGRHPKAGRELITVTSPDVVIDVVEKIVTWVYRRAWSGRLLSDQLDELQFGKFRDEIRAFVPEEMVVPENAGGISDGSER
;
A
#
# COMPACT_ATOMS: atom_id res chain seq x y z
N MET A 1 12.70 28.98 -5.64
CA MET A 1 12.38 28.96 -7.08
C MET A 1 12.66 27.57 -7.58
N ILE A 2 11.61 26.74 -7.69
CA ILE A 2 11.71 25.41 -8.29
C ILE A 2 11.94 25.68 -9.78
N LYS A 3 13.09 25.27 -10.33
CA LYS A 3 13.32 25.34 -11.79
C LYS A 3 12.17 24.62 -12.46
N ASP A 4 11.58 25.23 -13.48
CA ASP A 4 10.56 24.57 -14.29
C ASP A 4 11.26 23.42 -15.04
N ILE A 5 11.17 22.22 -14.48
CA ILE A 5 11.78 21.02 -15.02
C ILE A 5 10.94 20.66 -16.25
N GLY A 6 11.52 20.74 -17.45
CA GLY A 6 10.81 20.46 -18.69
C GLY A 6 10.13 19.09 -18.68
N ILE A 7 9.01 18.93 -19.38
CA ILE A 7 8.15 17.72 -19.33
C ILE A 7 8.91 16.41 -19.57
N HIS A 8 9.93 16.45 -20.44
CA HIS A 8 10.82 15.34 -20.78
C HIS A 8 11.67 14.81 -19.59
N MET A 9 11.80 15.60 -18.53
CA MET A 9 12.51 15.23 -17.30
C MET A 9 11.60 14.66 -16.22
N LYS A 10 10.27 14.76 -16.36
CA LYS A 10 9.32 14.13 -15.44
C LYS A 10 9.43 12.62 -15.55
N GLY A 11 9.33 11.90 -14.42
CA GLY A 11 9.50 10.45 -14.45
C GLY A 11 8.44 9.71 -15.25
N GLY A 12 7.25 10.26 -15.44
CA GLY A 12 6.19 9.65 -16.24
C GLY A 12 6.45 9.62 -17.75
N VAL A 13 7.52 10.25 -18.24
CA VAL A 13 7.99 10.13 -19.64
C VAL A 13 9.16 9.16 -19.66
N ILE A 14 8.95 8.00 -20.28
CA ILE A 14 9.89 6.87 -20.27
C ILE A 14 10.46 6.71 -21.67
N THR A 15 11.79 6.77 -21.80
CA THR A 15 12.48 6.53 -23.07
C THR A 15 12.30 5.08 -23.49
N GLU A 16 11.96 4.87 -24.76
CA GLU A 16 11.81 3.53 -25.33
C GLU A 16 13.14 2.98 -25.87
N ARG A 17 13.11 1.73 -26.37
CA ARG A 17 14.27 1.15 -27.06
C ARG A 17 14.60 1.95 -28.33
N ASP A 18 13.57 2.33 -29.08
CA ASP A 18 13.71 3.28 -30.16
C ASP A 18 13.67 4.69 -29.56
N THR A 19 14.78 5.41 -29.72
CA THR A 19 14.95 6.74 -29.11
C THR A 19 14.14 7.83 -29.81
N GLU A 20 13.55 7.54 -30.97
CA GLU A 20 12.60 8.44 -31.62
C GLU A 20 11.27 8.52 -30.88
N TYR A 21 10.98 7.55 -30.00
CA TYR A 21 9.72 7.46 -29.26
C TYR A 21 9.91 7.48 -27.73
N CYS A 22 8.82 7.80 -27.05
CA CYS A 22 8.69 7.67 -25.61
C CYS A 22 7.33 7.07 -25.22
N THR A 23 7.29 6.43 -24.05
CA THR A 23 6.05 6.01 -23.41
C THR A 23 5.65 7.04 -22.36
N ILE A 24 4.38 7.45 -22.38
CA ILE A 24 3.80 8.38 -21.39
C ILE A 24 2.93 7.59 -20.43
N ARG A 25 3.32 7.54 -19.16
CA ARG A 25 2.55 6.91 -18.10
C ARG A 25 1.72 7.96 -17.37
N THR A 26 0.44 7.67 -17.11
CA THR A 26 -0.48 8.57 -16.40
C THR A 26 -0.40 8.40 -14.87
N ARG A 27 -0.98 9.34 -14.12
CA ARG A 27 -1.26 9.23 -12.67
C ARG A 27 -2.71 8.82 -12.46
N ILE A 28 -2.94 7.69 -11.81
CA ILE A 28 -4.27 7.14 -11.50
C ILE A 28 -4.20 6.52 -10.10
N PRO A 29 -4.40 7.32 -9.03
CA PRO A 29 -4.31 6.83 -7.66
C PRO A 29 -5.32 5.70 -7.43
N ALA A 30 -4.89 4.65 -6.74
CA ALA A 30 -5.66 3.44 -6.47
C ALA A 30 -6.19 2.69 -7.73
N GLY A 31 -5.78 3.10 -8.95
CA GLY A 31 -6.36 2.57 -10.18
C GLY A 31 -7.82 2.94 -10.41
N VAL A 32 -8.32 3.96 -9.72
CA VAL A 32 -9.72 4.40 -9.84
C VAL A 32 -9.80 5.53 -10.85
N ILE A 33 -10.53 5.26 -11.93
CA ILE A 33 -10.74 6.19 -13.05
C ILE A 33 -12.21 6.13 -13.48
N SER A 34 -12.80 7.27 -13.83
CA SER A 34 -14.15 7.32 -14.38
C SER A 34 -14.19 6.83 -15.84
N CYS A 35 -15.36 6.39 -16.30
CA CYS A 35 -15.54 6.02 -17.71
C CYS A 35 -15.24 7.18 -18.67
N GLY A 36 -15.50 8.43 -18.25
CA GLY A 36 -15.18 9.63 -19.04
C GLY A 36 -13.67 9.81 -19.20
N GLN A 37 -12.93 9.73 -18.08
CA GLN A 37 -11.47 9.81 -18.09
C GLN A 37 -10.84 8.68 -18.92
N LEU A 38 -11.38 7.46 -18.84
CA LEU A 38 -10.88 6.33 -19.64
C LEU A 38 -11.08 6.57 -21.14
N ARG A 39 -12.26 7.06 -21.56
CA ARG A 39 -12.50 7.45 -22.96
C ARG A 39 -11.58 8.58 -23.39
N GLY A 40 -11.41 9.60 -22.53
CA GLY A 40 -10.50 10.70 -22.82
C GLY A 40 -9.05 10.26 -23.02
N ILE A 41 -8.54 9.29 -22.25
CA ILE A 41 -7.22 8.70 -22.50
C ILE A 41 -7.16 8.05 -23.89
N ALA A 42 -8.19 7.28 -24.27
CA ALA A 42 -8.24 6.65 -25.60
C ALA A 42 -8.27 7.70 -26.72
N ASP A 43 -9.14 8.71 -26.60
CA ASP A 43 -9.25 9.80 -27.59
C ASP A 43 -7.93 10.59 -27.73
N ILE A 44 -7.23 10.82 -26.62
CA ILE A 44 -5.92 11.48 -26.61
C ILE A 44 -4.87 10.57 -27.26
N ALA A 45 -4.82 9.29 -26.89
CA ALA A 45 -3.89 8.33 -27.44
C ALA A 45 -4.04 8.23 -28.97
N GLU A 46 -5.26 8.07 -29.48
CA GLU A 46 -5.56 8.03 -30.92
C GLU A 46 -5.17 9.33 -31.63
N ARG A 47 -5.48 10.50 -31.03
CA ARG A 47 -5.17 11.81 -31.61
C ARG A 47 -3.68 11.98 -31.90
N TYR A 48 -2.82 11.48 -31.02
CA TYR A 48 -1.37 11.59 -31.17
C TYR A 48 -0.74 10.35 -31.82
N GLY A 49 -1.56 9.46 -32.39
CA GLY A 49 -1.10 8.35 -33.23
C GLY A 49 -0.72 7.08 -32.48
N ALA A 50 -1.11 6.91 -31.22
CA ALA A 50 -0.88 5.66 -30.50
C ALA A 50 -1.84 4.57 -31.00
N GLU A 51 -1.31 3.37 -31.25
CA GLU A 51 -2.11 2.20 -31.69
C GLU A 51 -2.80 1.47 -30.52
N SER A 52 -2.27 1.63 -29.31
CA SER A 52 -2.78 0.94 -28.12
C SER A 52 -2.40 1.69 -26.84
N VAL A 53 -3.01 1.27 -25.74
CA VAL A 53 -2.60 1.65 -24.39
C VAL A 53 -2.32 0.39 -23.56
N HIS A 54 -1.47 0.50 -22.55
CA HIS A 54 -1.10 -0.63 -21.71
C HIS A 54 -1.45 -0.38 -20.24
N LEU A 55 -2.04 -1.39 -19.59
CA LEU A 55 -2.38 -1.37 -18.16
C LEU A 55 -1.18 -1.88 -17.35
N THR A 56 -0.71 -1.07 -16.41
CA THR A 56 0.51 -1.37 -15.66
C THR A 56 0.24 -2.07 -14.34
N THR A 57 1.27 -2.74 -13.80
CA THR A 57 1.24 -3.32 -12.45
C THR A 57 1.13 -2.27 -11.32
N ARG A 58 1.29 -0.98 -11.64
CA ARG A 58 1.10 0.15 -10.73
C ARG A 58 -0.30 0.76 -10.84
N GLN A 59 -1.26 0.03 -11.41
CA GLN A 59 -2.65 0.47 -11.56
C GLN A 59 -2.79 1.79 -12.30
N THR A 60 -1.95 2.00 -13.31
CA THR A 60 -2.04 3.15 -14.20
C THR A 60 -2.00 2.71 -15.66
N ILE A 61 -2.37 3.61 -16.57
CA ILE A 61 -2.36 3.43 -18.01
C ILE A 61 -1.13 4.14 -18.59
N GLU A 62 -0.46 3.49 -19.53
CA GLU A 62 0.62 4.10 -20.31
C GLU A 62 0.33 4.06 -21.81
N ILE A 63 0.81 5.08 -22.51
CA ILE A 63 0.63 5.31 -23.94
C ILE A 63 2.02 5.18 -24.60
N PRO A 64 2.33 4.04 -25.25
CA PRO A 64 3.61 3.82 -25.91
C PRO A 64 3.71 4.56 -27.25
N HIS A 65 4.92 4.59 -27.81
CA HIS A 65 5.25 5.05 -29.16
C HIS A 65 4.85 6.51 -29.44
N MET A 66 5.02 7.38 -28.44
CA MET A 66 4.68 8.80 -28.56
C MET A 66 5.87 9.62 -29.03
N ASP A 67 5.62 10.52 -29.99
CA ASP A 67 6.59 11.50 -30.48
C ASP A 67 6.98 12.49 -29.36
N PRO A 68 8.25 12.56 -28.95
CA PRO A 68 8.75 13.52 -27.96
C PRO A 68 8.44 14.98 -28.30
N GLY A 69 8.29 15.33 -29.58
CA GLY A 69 7.92 16.67 -30.04
C GLY A 69 6.52 17.12 -29.60
N ASN A 70 5.63 16.17 -29.27
CA ASN A 70 4.25 16.44 -28.84
C ASN A 70 4.04 16.41 -27.32
N LEU A 71 5.09 16.20 -26.51
CA LEU A 71 4.98 15.97 -25.07
C LEU A 71 4.20 17.05 -24.33
N ASP A 72 4.45 18.33 -24.61
CA ASP A 72 3.75 19.43 -23.94
C ASP A 72 2.26 19.52 -24.32
N ALA A 73 1.90 19.10 -25.53
CA ALA A 73 0.51 19.04 -25.97
C ALA A 73 -0.22 17.85 -25.33
N ILE A 74 0.41 16.67 -25.36
CA ILE A 74 -0.13 15.45 -24.74
C ILE A 74 -0.29 15.65 -23.23
N ALA A 75 0.71 16.23 -22.55
CA ALA A 75 0.63 16.48 -21.11
C ALA A 75 -0.49 17.45 -20.73
N ARG A 76 -0.75 18.47 -21.55
CA ARG A 76 -1.88 19.40 -21.36
C ARG A 76 -3.22 18.71 -21.55
N ASP A 77 -3.37 17.90 -22.60
CA ASP A 77 -4.60 17.17 -22.88
C ASP A 77 -4.90 16.15 -21.76
N LEU A 78 -3.89 15.40 -21.32
CA LEU A 78 -3.99 14.46 -20.20
C LEU A 78 -4.35 15.16 -18.88
N ALA A 79 -3.79 16.34 -18.62
CA ALA A 79 -4.16 17.15 -17.46
C ALA A 79 -5.61 17.67 -17.56
N GLY A 80 -6.05 18.08 -18.74
CA GLY A 80 -7.44 18.47 -19.01
C GLY A 80 -8.43 17.32 -18.82
N ASN A 81 -7.99 16.08 -19.06
CA ASN A 81 -8.73 14.87 -18.77
C ASN A 81 -8.61 14.40 -17.29
N ALA A 82 -7.96 15.16 -16.41
CA ALA A 82 -7.71 14.77 -15.02
C ALA A 82 -6.96 13.41 -14.88
N THR A 83 -6.09 13.10 -15.84
CA THR A 83 -5.20 11.92 -15.86
C THR A 83 -3.78 12.36 -16.21
N PRO A 84 -3.18 13.28 -15.44
CA PRO A 84 -1.93 13.93 -15.80
C PRO A 84 -0.77 12.93 -15.88
N VAL A 85 0.36 13.36 -16.46
CA VAL A 85 1.59 12.57 -16.52
C VAL A 85 2.03 12.14 -15.11
N GLY A 86 2.39 10.86 -15.00
CA GLY A 86 2.80 10.17 -13.79
C GLY A 86 4.25 10.45 -13.37
N SER A 87 4.74 9.63 -12.44
CA SER A 87 6.13 9.60 -11.98
C SER A 87 6.64 8.15 -12.01
N GLU A 88 7.91 7.97 -12.40
CA GLU A 88 8.52 6.64 -12.57
C GLU A 88 10.05 6.64 -12.35
N ARG A 89 10.65 7.77 -11.96
CA ARG A 89 12.09 7.83 -11.62
C ARG A 89 12.28 7.63 -10.11
N ASP A 90 13.33 8.20 -9.53
CA ASP A 90 13.53 8.26 -8.09
C ASP A 90 12.60 9.31 -7.48
N GLU A 91 11.31 8.96 -7.48
CA GLU A 91 10.19 9.78 -7.03
C GLU A 91 9.23 8.90 -6.23
N ILE A 92 8.25 9.54 -5.57
CA ILE A 92 7.06 8.85 -5.11
C ILE A 92 6.17 8.57 -6.33
N VAL A 93 6.06 7.29 -6.68
CA VAL A 93 5.26 6.82 -7.83
C VAL A 93 3.80 6.55 -7.46
N ASN A 94 2.95 6.34 -8.47
CA ASN A 94 1.51 6.10 -8.32
C ASN A 94 1.17 5.15 -7.17
N VAL A 95 0.33 5.56 -6.22
CA VAL A 95 -0.07 4.73 -5.06
C VAL A 95 -1.13 3.71 -5.47
N ILE A 96 -0.92 2.44 -5.15
CA ILE A 96 -1.86 1.36 -5.50
C ILE A 96 -2.72 0.92 -4.31
N ALA A 97 -3.94 0.48 -4.59
CA ALA A 97 -4.86 -0.05 -3.59
C ALA A 97 -5.63 -1.28 -4.08
N CYS A 98 -6.02 -2.16 -3.17
CA CYS A 98 -7.03 -3.17 -3.48
C CYS A 98 -8.45 -2.54 -3.51
N PRO A 99 -9.50 -3.30 -3.89
CA PRO A 99 -10.87 -2.77 -3.96
C PRO A 99 -11.47 -2.24 -2.66
N GLY A 100 -10.83 -2.49 -1.50
CA GLY A 100 -11.29 -1.95 -0.22
C GLY A 100 -12.67 -2.44 0.23
N THR A 101 -13.24 -1.72 1.19
CA THR A 101 -14.59 -1.94 1.75
C THR A 101 -15.71 -1.68 0.75
N GLU A 102 -15.43 -0.97 -0.34
CA GLU A 102 -16.40 -0.71 -1.40
C GLU A 102 -16.92 -2.00 -2.06
N ARG A 103 -16.06 -3.01 -2.24
CA ARG A 103 -16.38 -4.21 -3.04
C ARG A 103 -15.95 -5.54 -2.43
N CYS A 104 -14.94 -5.56 -1.56
CA CYS A 104 -14.34 -6.81 -1.09
C CYS A 104 -14.89 -7.24 0.27
N ILE A 105 -15.46 -8.44 0.35
CA ILE A 105 -15.99 -9.02 1.60
C ILE A 105 -14.93 -9.27 2.69
N PHE A 106 -13.64 -9.27 2.32
CA PHE A 106 -12.52 -9.47 3.24
C PHE A 106 -11.92 -8.16 3.75
N ALA A 107 -12.29 -7.02 3.15
CA ALA A 107 -11.69 -5.75 3.51
C ALA A 107 -11.99 -5.38 4.96
N ASN A 108 -10.95 -4.89 5.63
CA ASN A 108 -11.00 -4.39 7.01
C ASN A 108 -10.95 -2.86 7.06
N ILE A 109 -10.46 -2.19 6.01
CA ILE A 109 -10.28 -0.74 5.92
C ILE A 109 -10.66 -0.23 4.52
N ASP A 110 -10.96 1.06 4.39
CA ASP A 110 -11.09 1.71 3.09
C ASP A 110 -9.70 1.98 2.46
N SER A 111 -9.23 1.03 1.67
CA SER A 111 -7.92 1.15 1.03
C SER A 111 -7.88 2.17 -0.12
N ILE A 112 -9.02 2.44 -0.78
CA ILE A 112 -9.07 3.34 -1.93
C ILE A 112 -8.95 4.78 -1.45
N ALA A 113 -9.78 5.18 -0.47
CA ALA A 113 -9.73 6.51 0.09
C ALA A 113 -8.36 6.81 0.71
N LEU A 114 -7.79 5.86 1.46
CA LEU A 114 -6.46 6.01 2.05
C LEU A 114 -5.37 6.19 0.99
N ALA A 115 -5.37 5.39 -0.08
CA ALA A 115 -4.39 5.52 -1.15
C ALA A 115 -4.50 6.85 -1.89
N GLN A 116 -5.73 7.33 -2.15
CA GLN A 116 -5.97 8.64 -2.76
C GLN A 116 -5.51 9.80 -1.86
N ALA A 117 -5.73 9.70 -0.55
CA ALA A 117 -5.27 10.71 0.41
C ALA A 117 -3.74 10.78 0.50
N ILE A 118 -3.06 9.63 0.54
CA ILE A 118 -1.59 9.54 0.49
C ILE A 118 -1.06 10.12 -0.82
N ASP A 119 -1.67 9.75 -1.96
CA ASP A 119 -1.27 10.22 -3.28
C ASP A 119 -1.45 11.74 -3.44
N ALA A 120 -2.57 12.29 -2.99
CA ALA A 120 -2.83 13.74 -3.01
C ALA A 120 -1.75 14.53 -2.26
N ARG A 121 -1.17 13.93 -1.22
CA ARG A 121 -0.21 14.59 -0.33
C ARG A 121 1.25 14.44 -0.76
N LEU A 122 1.61 13.31 -1.37
CA LEU A 122 3.00 12.89 -1.54
C LEU A 122 3.43 12.60 -2.98
N PHE A 123 2.50 12.40 -3.91
CA PHE A 123 2.81 12.02 -5.29
C PHE A 123 3.83 12.95 -5.96
N GLY A 124 4.76 12.36 -6.72
CA GLY A 124 5.69 13.11 -7.57
C GLY A 124 6.81 13.84 -6.83
N LYS A 125 6.92 13.67 -5.50
CA LYS A 125 8.05 14.19 -4.74
C LYS A 125 9.34 13.49 -5.17
N GLU A 126 10.38 14.25 -5.50
CA GLU A 126 11.72 13.74 -5.76
C GLU A 126 12.29 13.09 -4.50
N MET A 127 12.92 11.93 -4.68
CA MET A 127 13.45 11.10 -3.62
C MET A 127 14.85 10.61 -3.98
N PRO A 128 15.71 10.28 -3.00
CA PRO A 128 16.99 9.63 -3.28
C PRO A 128 16.81 8.23 -3.91
N VAL A 129 15.66 7.60 -3.69
CA VAL A 129 15.30 6.27 -4.20
C VAL A 129 13.83 6.27 -4.62
N LYS A 130 13.48 5.52 -5.67
CA LYS A 130 12.07 5.28 -6.04
C LYS A 130 11.25 4.73 -4.87
N ILE A 131 10.12 5.37 -4.55
CA ILE A 131 9.20 4.96 -3.48
C ILE A 131 7.89 4.45 -4.07
N ARG A 132 7.65 3.14 -3.94
CA ARG A 132 6.33 2.54 -4.22
C ARG A 132 5.57 2.40 -2.92
N ILE A 133 4.37 2.95 -2.90
CA ILE A 133 3.42 2.82 -1.79
C ILE A 133 2.27 1.91 -2.22
N SER A 134 1.82 1.03 -1.33
CA SER A 134 0.70 0.14 -1.63
C SER A 134 -0.16 -0.14 -0.40
N VAL A 135 -1.47 -0.18 -0.62
CA VAL A 135 -2.48 -0.35 0.44
C VAL A 135 -3.32 -1.59 0.16
N SER A 136 -3.25 -2.58 1.05
CA SER A 136 -4.15 -3.75 1.04
C SER A 136 -5.09 -3.67 2.23
N ALA A 137 -6.39 -3.83 1.97
CA ALA A 137 -7.40 -3.69 3.02
C ALA A 137 -7.45 -4.88 4.00
N CYS A 138 -6.72 -5.96 3.75
CA CYS A 138 -6.68 -7.13 4.64
C CYS A 138 -5.36 -7.90 4.47
N PRO A 139 -5.05 -8.87 5.36
CA PRO A 139 -3.83 -9.69 5.28
C PRO A 139 -3.70 -10.57 4.04
N ASN A 140 -4.75 -10.72 3.22
CA ASN A 140 -4.63 -11.37 1.90
C ASN A 140 -3.67 -10.62 0.96
N ALA A 141 -3.35 -9.35 1.26
CA ALA A 141 -2.21 -8.64 0.67
C ALA A 141 -2.23 -8.56 -0.87
N CYS A 142 -3.40 -8.32 -1.48
CA CYS A 142 -3.59 -8.33 -2.95
C CYS A 142 -2.67 -7.36 -3.72
N THR A 143 -2.20 -6.27 -3.09
CA THR A 143 -1.25 -5.32 -3.69
C THR A 143 0.23 -5.66 -3.40
N SER A 144 0.48 -6.79 -2.73
CA SER A 144 1.77 -7.20 -2.16
C SER A 144 2.49 -6.10 -1.37
N PRO A 145 1.88 -5.55 -0.31
CA PRO A 145 2.45 -4.49 0.53
C PRO A 145 3.84 -4.82 1.07
N THR A 146 4.10 -6.08 1.39
CA THR A 146 5.41 -6.56 1.84
C THR A 146 6.53 -6.41 0.79
N LEU A 147 6.20 -6.18 -0.48
CA LEU A 147 7.16 -6.07 -1.59
C LEU A 147 7.23 -4.66 -2.19
N ASN A 148 6.74 -3.66 -1.46
CA ASN A 148 6.82 -2.25 -1.83
C ASN A 148 7.66 -1.49 -0.78
N GLU A 149 8.24 -0.35 -1.16
CA GLU A 149 9.05 0.46 -0.24
C GLU A 149 8.25 0.89 0.98
N ILE A 150 6.95 1.13 0.82
CA ILE A 150 5.99 1.34 1.90
C ILE A 150 4.75 0.47 1.64
N GLY A 151 4.42 -0.39 2.59
CA GLY A 151 3.26 -1.27 2.55
C GLY A 151 2.32 -0.97 3.70
N ILE A 152 1.01 -0.92 3.43
CA ILE A 152 -0.03 -0.77 4.45
C ILE A 152 -0.99 -1.95 4.35
N ILE A 153 -1.26 -2.60 5.48
CA ILE A 153 -2.16 -3.76 5.60
C ILE A 153 -3.25 -3.46 6.62
N GLY A 154 -4.49 -3.53 6.20
CA GLY A 154 -5.65 -3.46 7.09
C GLY A 154 -5.80 -4.72 7.94
N GLN A 155 -6.01 -4.56 9.24
CA GLN A 155 -6.21 -5.64 10.19
C GLN A 155 -7.40 -5.33 11.09
N ILE A 156 -8.05 -6.37 11.63
CA ILE A 156 -8.97 -6.23 12.76
C ILE A 156 -8.67 -7.32 13.78
N ARG A 157 -8.55 -6.94 15.05
CA ARG A 157 -8.35 -7.91 16.13
C ARG A 157 -9.70 -8.48 16.56
N PRO A 158 -9.93 -9.80 16.42
CA PRO A 158 -11.17 -10.42 16.87
C PRO A 158 -11.23 -10.51 18.40
N ILE A 159 -12.30 -9.97 18.99
CA ILE A 159 -12.56 -9.95 20.43
C ILE A 159 -13.56 -11.07 20.76
N ARG A 160 -13.17 -11.93 21.71
CA ARG A 160 -13.99 -13.01 22.26
C ARG A 160 -14.41 -12.65 23.67
N VAL A 161 -15.72 -12.49 23.89
CA VAL A 161 -16.26 -12.25 25.22
C VAL A 161 -16.48 -13.59 25.92
N PRO A 162 -15.88 -13.83 27.11
CA PRO A 162 -16.06 -15.06 27.85
C PRO A 162 -17.55 -15.35 28.13
N GLY A 163 -17.96 -16.61 27.95
CA GLY A 163 -19.32 -17.07 28.27
C GLY A 163 -20.40 -16.76 27.24
N LEU A 164 -20.11 -15.97 26.19
CA LEU A 164 -21.08 -15.71 25.13
C LEU A 164 -21.06 -16.75 24.00
N CYS A 165 -19.92 -17.43 23.78
CA CYS A 165 -19.75 -18.33 22.65
C CYS A 165 -20.63 -19.58 22.75
N THR A 166 -21.29 -19.95 21.66
CA THR A 166 -22.13 -21.17 21.57
C THR A 166 -21.36 -22.43 21.19
N GLY A 167 -20.08 -22.30 20.81
CA GLY A 167 -19.24 -23.46 20.45
C GLY A 167 -19.54 -24.11 19.10
N CYS A 168 -20.33 -23.47 18.22
CA CYS A 168 -20.77 -24.05 16.94
C CYS A 168 -19.66 -24.40 15.93
N GLY A 169 -18.44 -23.90 16.10
CA GLY A 169 -17.30 -24.28 15.26
C GLY A 169 -17.13 -23.52 13.93
N THR A 170 -18.10 -22.71 13.48
CA THR A 170 -18.00 -22.01 12.19
C THR A 170 -16.73 -21.16 12.05
N CYS A 171 -16.32 -20.46 13.12
CA CYS A 171 -15.09 -19.68 13.09
C CYS A 171 -13.80 -20.52 12.88
N VAL A 172 -13.82 -21.81 13.26
CA VAL A 172 -12.71 -22.75 13.02
C VAL A 172 -12.67 -23.13 11.54
N GLU A 173 -13.82 -23.48 10.96
CA GLU A 173 -13.92 -23.88 9.54
C GLU A 173 -13.44 -22.79 8.58
N PHE A 174 -13.71 -21.53 8.90
CA PHE A 174 -13.31 -20.39 8.07
C PHE A 174 -11.89 -19.87 8.37
N CYS A 175 -11.20 -20.40 9.39
CA CYS A 175 -9.86 -19.94 9.75
C CYS A 175 -8.78 -20.61 8.90
N LYS A 176 -8.26 -19.91 7.90
CA LYS A 176 -7.18 -20.41 7.03
C LYS A 176 -5.81 -20.53 7.70
N GLU A 177 -5.64 -19.90 8.86
CA GLU A 177 -4.39 -19.94 9.62
C GLU A 177 -4.37 -21.06 10.67
N ASP A 178 -5.46 -21.84 10.78
CA ASP A 178 -5.79 -22.74 11.90
C ASP A 178 -5.53 -22.14 13.28
N ALA A 179 -5.77 -20.83 13.42
CA ALA A 179 -5.54 -20.09 14.66
C ALA A 179 -6.68 -20.30 15.68
N ILE A 180 -7.74 -21.04 15.35
CA ILE A 180 -8.94 -21.13 16.20
C ILE A 180 -9.24 -22.58 16.52
N SER A 181 -9.56 -22.86 17.78
CA SER A 181 -10.01 -24.18 18.26
C SER A 181 -11.22 -24.04 19.17
N ILE A 182 -12.02 -25.11 19.33
CA ILE A 182 -13.09 -25.16 20.33
C ILE A 182 -12.58 -25.89 21.58
N LYS A 183 -12.59 -25.21 22.73
CA LYS A 183 -12.24 -25.79 24.03
C LYS A 183 -13.38 -25.55 25.01
N ARG A 184 -13.91 -26.62 25.62
CA ARG A 184 -15.02 -26.55 26.60
C ARG A 184 -16.22 -25.73 26.07
N GLY A 185 -16.61 -25.99 24.81
CA GLY A 185 -17.72 -25.29 24.16
C GLY A 185 -17.45 -23.82 23.78
N ASN A 186 -16.23 -23.30 23.95
CA ASN A 186 -15.88 -21.93 23.60
C ASN A 186 -14.81 -21.87 22.51
N SER A 187 -14.91 -20.91 21.60
CA SER A 187 -13.83 -20.64 20.64
C SER A 187 -12.63 -20.02 21.35
N VAL A 188 -11.45 -20.57 21.13
CA VAL A 188 -10.16 -20.09 21.65
C VAL A 188 -9.29 -19.70 20.46
N LEU A 189 -8.67 -18.52 20.53
CA LEU A 189 -7.77 -18.00 19.52
C LEU A 189 -6.31 -18.18 19.95
N ASP A 190 -5.51 -18.72 19.05
CA ASP A 190 -4.05 -18.65 19.11
C ASP A 190 -3.58 -17.36 18.44
N HIS A 191 -3.07 -16.44 19.26
CA HIS A 191 -2.59 -15.13 18.80
C HIS A 191 -1.30 -15.23 17.98
N ALA A 192 -0.50 -16.29 18.14
CA ALA A 192 0.75 -16.46 17.40
C ALA A 192 0.50 -16.83 15.93
N ARG A 193 -0.62 -17.50 15.64
CA ARG A 193 -1.04 -17.88 14.28
C ARG A 193 -2.01 -16.89 13.65
N CYS A 194 -2.69 -16.09 14.46
CA CYS A 194 -3.70 -15.16 13.96
C CYS A 194 -3.06 -13.99 13.19
N VAL A 195 -3.40 -13.84 11.92
CA VAL A 195 -2.98 -12.70 11.09
C VAL A 195 -3.91 -11.49 11.18
N GLU A 196 -4.90 -11.51 12.09
CA GLU A 196 -5.91 -10.45 12.27
C GLU A 196 -6.73 -10.15 11.00
N CYS A 197 -7.04 -11.19 10.21
CA CYS A 197 -7.82 -11.05 8.98
C CYS A 197 -9.30 -10.74 9.19
N GLY A 198 -9.84 -10.98 10.39
CA GLY A 198 -11.24 -10.70 10.71
C GLY A 198 -12.27 -11.69 10.21
N THR A 199 -11.87 -12.73 9.47
CA THR A 199 -12.82 -13.69 8.86
C THR A 199 -13.71 -14.36 9.90
N CYS A 200 -13.17 -14.71 11.07
CA CYS A 200 -13.96 -15.30 12.15
C CYS A 200 -15.05 -14.37 12.71
N VAL A 201 -14.83 -13.04 12.71
CA VAL A 201 -15.84 -12.07 13.15
C VAL A 201 -17.01 -12.07 12.17
N ARG A 202 -16.69 -12.00 10.86
CA ARG A 202 -17.69 -11.98 9.79
C ARG A 202 -18.45 -13.30 9.63
N SER A 203 -17.79 -14.44 9.87
CA SER A 203 -18.41 -15.76 9.71
C SER A 203 -19.21 -16.23 10.92
N CYS A 204 -19.24 -15.48 12.03
CA CYS A 204 -19.99 -15.87 13.22
C CYS A 204 -21.51 -15.76 12.95
N PRO A 205 -22.26 -16.87 12.89
CA PRO A 205 -23.69 -16.84 12.55
C PRO A 205 -24.55 -16.18 13.64
N TYR A 206 -24.01 -16.05 14.85
CA TYR A 206 -24.68 -15.44 16.00
C TYR A 206 -24.17 -14.03 16.32
N HIS A 207 -23.23 -13.48 15.53
CA HIS A 207 -22.64 -12.14 15.72
C HIS A 207 -22.07 -11.87 17.13
N LEU A 208 -21.56 -12.92 17.78
CA LEU A 208 -21.03 -12.90 19.16
C LEU A 208 -19.58 -12.43 19.23
N LEU A 209 -18.81 -12.62 18.15
CA LEU A 209 -17.44 -12.12 18.05
C LEU A 209 -17.47 -10.63 17.69
N LYS A 210 -16.70 -9.83 18.43
CA LYS A 210 -16.55 -8.39 18.18
C LYS A 210 -15.20 -8.10 17.53
N SER A 211 -14.99 -6.88 17.05
CA SER A 211 -13.71 -6.40 16.52
C SER A 211 -13.19 -5.24 17.36
N SER A 212 -11.87 -5.06 17.37
CA SER A 212 -11.19 -3.90 17.98
C SER A 212 -11.33 -2.60 17.18
N GLY A 213 -12.01 -2.64 16.03
CA GLY A 213 -11.96 -1.57 15.03
C GLY A 213 -10.85 -1.79 13.99
N GLU A 214 -10.58 -0.75 13.21
CA GLU A 214 -9.63 -0.76 12.11
C GLU A 214 -8.20 -0.58 12.61
N HIS A 215 -7.31 -1.47 12.19
CA HIS A 215 -5.88 -1.38 12.41
C HIS A 215 -5.13 -1.28 11.08
N TYR A 216 -4.03 -0.56 11.08
CA TYR A 216 -3.21 -0.29 9.90
C TYR A 216 -1.76 -0.68 10.20
N LEU A 217 -1.35 -1.87 9.77
CA LEU A 217 0.04 -2.31 9.85
C LEU A 217 0.86 -1.66 8.73
N ILE A 218 1.86 -0.87 9.12
CA ILE A 218 2.75 -0.16 8.21
C ILE A 218 4.09 -0.91 8.16
N MET A 219 4.57 -1.15 6.94
CA MET A 219 5.82 -1.85 6.64
C MET A 219 6.71 -1.00 5.74
N VAL A 220 8.03 -1.17 5.86
CA VAL A 220 9.03 -0.38 5.12
C VAL A 220 10.13 -1.25 4.50
N GLY A 221 10.56 -0.86 3.31
CA GLY A 221 11.73 -1.39 2.60
C GLY A 221 11.53 -2.74 1.94
N GLY A 222 10.29 -3.08 1.59
CA GLY A 222 10.02 -4.18 0.67
C GLY A 222 10.44 -3.83 -0.75
N ARG A 223 10.72 -4.84 -1.58
CA ARG A 223 10.91 -4.64 -3.02
C ARG A 223 10.59 -5.88 -3.85
N ARG A 224 10.14 -5.64 -5.07
CA ARG A 224 10.09 -6.62 -6.17
C ARG A 224 11.35 -6.51 -7.05
N GLY A 225 11.58 -7.50 -7.91
CA GLY A 225 12.62 -7.47 -8.95
C GLY A 225 13.63 -8.61 -8.83
N ARG A 226 14.85 -8.39 -9.33
CA ARG A 226 15.93 -9.41 -9.43
C ARG A 226 16.26 -10.09 -8.09
N HIS A 227 16.18 -9.35 -6.98
CA HIS A 227 16.42 -9.85 -5.63
C HIS A 227 15.31 -9.38 -4.69
N PRO A 228 14.13 -10.05 -4.69
CA PRO A 228 13.01 -9.65 -3.84
C PRO A 228 13.40 -9.63 -2.37
N LYS A 229 12.91 -8.63 -1.64
CA LYS A 229 13.07 -8.55 -0.18
C LYS A 229 11.72 -8.18 0.43
N ALA A 230 11.34 -8.87 1.49
CA ALA A 230 10.19 -8.51 2.29
C ALA A 230 10.48 -7.25 3.10
N GLY A 231 9.50 -6.36 3.19
CA GLY A 231 9.53 -5.19 4.06
C GLY A 231 9.52 -5.60 5.52
N ARG A 232 10.01 -4.71 6.37
CA ARG A 232 10.04 -4.90 7.82
C ARG A 232 8.86 -4.15 8.44
N GLU A 233 8.22 -4.76 9.43
CA GLU A 233 7.16 -4.11 10.19
C GLU A 233 7.71 -2.90 10.93
N LEU A 234 6.99 -1.78 10.82
CA LEU A 234 7.33 -0.53 11.49
C LEU A 234 6.43 -0.32 12.70
N ILE A 235 5.13 -0.20 12.46
CA ILE A 235 4.14 0.13 13.49
C ILE A 235 2.74 -0.27 13.01
N THR A 236 1.85 -0.54 13.96
CA THR A 236 0.41 -0.70 13.71
C THR A 236 -0.33 0.43 14.40
N VAL A 237 -1.21 1.14 13.67
CA VAL A 237 -1.97 2.28 14.19
C VAL A 237 -3.48 2.11 13.96
N THR A 238 -4.31 2.91 14.63
CA THR A 238 -5.79 2.77 14.62
C THR A 238 -6.52 3.82 13.78
N SER A 239 -5.82 4.79 13.19
CA SER A 239 -6.43 5.89 12.44
C SER A 239 -5.78 6.09 11.06
N PRO A 240 -6.58 6.30 9.99
CA PRO A 240 -6.06 6.58 8.65
C PRO A 240 -5.28 7.90 8.58
N ASP A 241 -5.65 8.92 9.37
CA ASP A 241 -4.93 10.20 9.39
C ASP A 241 -3.51 10.00 9.96
N VAL A 242 -3.39 9.20 11.02
CA VAL A 242 -2.10 8.82 11.61
C VAL A 242 -1.26 8.02 10.62
N VAL A 243 -1.88 7.19 9.77
CA VAL A 243 -1.15 6.50 8.68
C VAL A 243 -0.51 7.52 7.74
N ILE A 244 -1.24 8.55 7.32
CA ILE A 244 -0.72 9.59 6.42
C ILE A 244 0.47 10.30 7.08
N ASP A 245 0.34 10.70 8.36
CA ASP A 245 1.42 11.35 9.11
C ASP A 245 2.67 10.45 9.22
N VAL A 246 2.49 9.16 9.52
CA VAL A 246 3.59 8.20 9.59
C VAL A 246 4.25 8.03 8.22
N VAL A 247 3.47 7.92 7.13
CA VAL A 247 4.01 7.83 5.77
C VAL A 247 4.81 9.09 5.41
N GLU A 248 4.33 10.29 5.76
CA GLU A 248 5.09 11.54 5.58
C GLU A 248 6.42 11.53 6.36
N LYS A 249 6.43 10.99 7.59
CA LYS A 249 7.66 10.83 8.38
C LYS A 249 8.62 9.82 7.76
N ILE A 250 8.13 8.68 7.25
CA ILE A 250 8.94 7.70 6.53
C ILE A 250 9.58 8.36 5.30
N VAL A 251 8.79 9.05 4.48
CA VAL A 251 9.28 9.77 3.30
C VAL A 251 10.34 10.80 3.69
N THR A 252 10.12 11.57 4.75
CA THR A 252 11.08 12.56 5.24
C THR A 252 12.38 11.90 5.74
N TRP A 253 12.26 10.77 6.44
CA TRP A 253 13.41 10.00 6.92
C TRP A 253 14.23 9.44 5.76
N VAL A 254 13.58 8.83 4.76
CA VAL A 254 14.25 8.32 3.56
C VAL A 254 14.93 9.46 2.81
N TYR A 255 14.21 10.56 2.57
CA TYR A 255 14.74 11.71 1.83
C TYR A 255 16.02 12.28 2.45
N ARG A 256 16.09 12.34 3.79
CA ARG A 256 17.22 12.93 4.51
C ARG A 256 18.43 12.00 4.65
N ARG A 257 18.24 10.69 4.57
CA ARG A 257 19.26 9.72 5.01
C ARG A 257 19.65 8.69 3.95
N ALA A 258 18.76 8.35 3.02
CA ALA A 258 19.06 7.35 2.00
C ALA A 258 19.97 7.90 0.90
N TRP A 259 20.80 7.04 0.34
CA TRP A 259 21.73 7.34 -0.75
C TRP A 259 21.15 6.94 -2.10
N SER A 260 21.34 7.81 -3.09
CA SER A 260 20.97 7.56 -4.48
C SER A 260 21.78 6.44 -5.12
N GLY A 261 21.19 5.77 -6.12
CA GLY A 261 21.80 4.63 -6.82
C GLY A 261 21.80 3.32 -6.04
N ARG A 262 21.30 3.31 -4.80
CA ARG A 262 21.07 2.11 -3.99
C ARG A 262 19.59 1.93 -3.73
N LEU A 263 19.14 0.70 -3.52
CA LEU A 263 17.74 0.41 -3.18
C LEU A 263 17.50 0.59 -1.68
N LEU A 264 16.31 1.03 -1.27
CA LEU A 264 16.00 1.29 0.16
C LEU A 264 16.22 0.04 1.03
N SER A 265 15.78 -1.12 0.55
CA SER A 265 15.90 -2.41 1.23
C SER A 265 17.34 -2.85 1.54
N ASP A 266 18.33 -2.31 0.82
CA ASP A 266 19.75 -2.64 1.00
C ASP A 266 20.45 -1.66 1.93
N GLN A 267 19.76 -0.62 2.36
CA GLN A 267 20.30 0.46 3.20
C GLN A 267 19.70 0.44 4.61
N LEU A 268 18.56 -0.24 4.83
CA LEU A 268 17.81 -0.18 6.09
C LEU A 268 18.67 -0.45 7.36
N ASP A 269 19.63 -1.37 7.28
CA ASP A 269 20.51 -1.68 8.42
C ASP A 269 21.50 -0.54 8.69
N GLU A 270 22.13 0.01 7.64
CA GLU A 270 23.01 1.18 7.73
C GLU A 270 22.26 2.44 8.19
N LEU A 271 20.99 2.56 7.78
CA LEU A 271 20.08 3.64 8.17
C LEU A 271 19.52 3.45 9.60
N GLN A 272 19.92 2.38 10.30
CA GLN A 272 19.52 2.09 11.68
C GLN A 272 18.00 1.99 11.83
N PHE A 273 17.35 1.16 11.00
CA PHE A 273 15.89 0.97 10.98
C PHE A 273 15.26 0.75 12.37
N GLY A 274 15.95 0.04 13.27
CA GLY A 274 15.48 -0.14 14.66
C GLY A 274 15.30 1.18 15.40
N LYS A 275 16.27 2.10 15.31
CA LYS A 275 16.15 3.44 15.91
C LYS A 275 15.05 4.25 15.24
N PHE A 276 14.92 4.15 13.92
CA PHE A 276 13.84 4.82 13.21
C PHE A 276 12.46 4.32 13.65
N ARG A 277 12.31 3.00 13.87
CA ARG A 277 11.09 2.42 14.42
C ARG A 277 10.76 3.00 15.79
N ASP A 278 11.75 3.15 16.66
CA ASP A 278 11.58 3.74 17.98
C ASP A 278 11.23 5.24 17.89
N GLU A 279 11.85 5.98 16.96
CA GLU A 279 11.50 7.38 16.65
C GLU A 279 10.04 7.53 16.21
N ILE A 280 9.55 6.64 15.34
CA ILE A 280 8.16 6.65 14.89
C ILE A 280 7.19 6.31 16.02
N ARG A 281 7.53 5.32 16.86
CA ARG A 281 6.72 4.99 18.05
C ARG A 281 6.60 6.14 19.03
N ALA A 282 7.68 6.91 19.22
CA ALA A 282 7.66 8.10 20.07
C ALA A 282 6.91 9.29 19.46
N PHE A 283 6.76 9.33 18.12
CA PHE A 283 6.03 10.38 17.42
C PHE A 283 4.52 10.18 17.44
N VAL A 284 4.04 8.93 17.41
CA VAL A 284 2.61 8.61 17.39
C VAL A 284 2.05 8.58 18.83
N PRO A 285 0.88 9.17 19.11
CA PRO A 285 0.25 9.07 20.42
C PRO A 285 0.03 7.62 20.84
N GLU A 286 0.33 7.27 22.09
CA GLU A 286 0.33 5.89 22.58
C GLU A 286 -1.04 5.21 22.41
N GLU A 287 -2.13 5.96 22.59
CA GLU A 287 -3.50 5.50 22.41
C GLU A 287 -3.85 5.13 20.95
N MET A 288 -3.06 5.61 19.99
CA MET A 288 -3.22 5.32 18.56
C MET A 288 -2.33 4.16 18.10
N VAL A 289 -1.42 3.67 18.96
CA VAL A 289 -0.54 2.55 18.65
C VAL A 289 -1.19 1.25 19.10
N VAL A 290 -1.31 0.28 18.19
CA VAL A 290 -1.77 -1.06 18.53
C VAL A 290 -0.57 -1.85 19.06
N PRO A 291 -0.63 -2.40 20.29
CA PRO A 291 0.44 -3.23 20.81
C PRO A 291 0.67 -4.43 19.90
N GLU A 292 1.95 -4.74 19.65
CA GLU A 292 2.36 -5.98 19.00
C GLU A 292 1.70 -7.14 19.74
N ASN A 293 1.16 -8.11 18.99
CA ASN A 293 0.70 -9.34 19.60
C ASN A 293 1.89 -9.94 20.35
N ALA A 294 1.74 -10.18 21.65
CA ALA A 294 2.68 -10.97 22.44
C ALA A 294 2.64 -12.44 21.96
N GLY A 295 3.07 -12.68 20.73
CA GLY A 295 3.44 -13.97 20.16
C GLY A 295 4.95 -14.11 20.20
N GLY A 296 5.56 -13.74 21.34
CA GLY A 296 6.96 -13.99 21.62
C GLY A 296 7.09 -15.35 22.25
N ILE A 297 7.90 -16.20 21.62
CA ILE A 297 8.53 -17.41 22.15
C ILE A 297 8.67 -17.34 23.68
N SER A 298 7.81 -18.07 24.40
CA SER A 298 8.10 -18.53 25.75
C SER A 298 8.23 -20.04 25.65
N ASP A 299 9.46 -20.50 25.40
CA ASP A 299 9.88 -21.84 25.83
C ASP A 299 9.77 -21.82 27.37
N GLY A 300 8.59 -22.22 27.84
CA GLY A 300 8.26 -22.45 29.23
C GLY A 300 7.94 -23.92 29.38
N SER A 301 8.97 -24.76 29.31
CA SER A 301 8.91 -26.15 29.72
C SER A 301 8.64 -26.20 31.23
N GLU A 302 7.37 -26.22 31.61
CA GLU A 302 6.92 -26.78 32.89
C GLU A 302 5.68 -27.63 32.66
N ARG A 303 5.92 -28.91 32.40
CA ARG A 303 5.21 -30.07 32.95
C ARG A 303 5.98 -31.35 32.61
#